data_AF-A0A377VZL7-F1
#
_entry.id   AF-A0A377VZL7-F1
#
_cell.length_a   1.000
_cell.length_b   1.000
_cell.length_c   1.000
_cell.angle_alpha   90.00
_cell.angle_beta   90.00
_cell.angle_gamma   90.00
#
_symmetry.space_group_name_H-M   'P 1'
#
loop_
_entity.id
_entity.type
_entity.pdbx_description
1 polymer ?
#
loop_
_entity_poly.entity_id
_entity_poly.type
_entity_poly.pdbx_seq_one_letter_code
_entity_poly.pdbx_strand_id
1 'polypeptide(L)'
;MTAFFLQQLINGLTLGAVYGLIAIGYTMVYGIIGMINFAHGEVYMVSAYLCAIGLALLSFLGIHSFPLLIFATLVFTIVVTGVYGWGDRAHRLPAAAQLDAAGAADLGYRDVADPAELCPAEPGAEPAGDPDAA
;
A
#
# COMPACT_ATOMS: atom_id res chain seq x y z
N MET A 1 18.41 -44.51 6.86
CA MET A 1 17.21 -44.11 6.06
C MET A 1 16.00 -43.73 6.90
N THR A 2 15.61 -44.50 7.92
CA THR A 2 14.42 -44.21 8.76
C THR A 2 14.50 -42.90 9.54
N ALA A 3 15.66 -42.55 10.12
CA ALA A 3 15.83 -41.28 10.85
C ALA A 3 15.62 -40.04 9.95
N PHE A 4 16.10 -40.07 8.70
CA PHE A 4 15.89 -39.00 7.72
C PHE A 4 14.42 -38.85 7.34
N PHE A 5 13.71 -39.97 7.15
CA PHE A 5 12.27 -39.96 6.91
C PHE A 5 11.49 -39.36 8.10
N LEU A 6 11.82 -39.76 9.33
CA LEU A 6 11.18 -39.22 10.53
C LEU A 6 11.43 -37.71 10.69
N GLN A 7 12.65 -37.25 10.41
CA GLN A 7 13.00 -35.84 10.46
C GLN A 7 12.25 -35.02 9.40
N GLN A 8 12.12 -35.54 8.18
CA GLN A 8 11.35 -34.87 7.13
C GLN A 8 9.85 -34.83 7.45
N LEU A 9 9.32 -35.88 8.10
CA LEU A 9 7.94 -35.93 8.58
C LEU A 9 7.69 -34.85 9.64
N ILE A 10 8.58 -34.73 10.62
CA ILE A 10 8.48 -33.72 11.69
C ILE A 10 8.62 -32.31 11.10
N ASN A 11 9.57 -32.08 10.19
CA ASN A 11 9.74 -30.80 9.51
C ASN A 11 8.49 -30.42 8.70
N GLY A 12 7.91 -31.38 7.98
CA GLY A 12 6.68 -31.19 7.22
C GLY A 12 5.48 -30.88 8.11
N LEU A 13 5.32 -31.61 9.22
CA LEU A 13 4.25 -31.38 10.19
C LEU A 13 4.39 -30.02 10.87
N THR A 14 5.61 -29.61 11.20
CA THR A 14 5.89 -28.32 11.84
C THR A 14 5.52 -27.16 10.91
N LEU A 15 5.98 -27.20 9.66
CA LEU A 15 5.62 -26.20 8.65
C LEU A 15 4.11 -26.21 8.37
N GLY A 16 3.51 -27.40 8.25
CA GLY A 16 2.07 -27.56 8.04
C GLY A 16 1.23 -27.01 9.19
N ALA A 17 1.63 -27.23 10.44
CA ALA A 17 0.94 -26.72 11.62
C ALA A 17 0.99 -25.19 11.69
N VAL A 18 2.16 -24.59 11.40
CA VAL A 18 2.32 -23.13 11.33
C VAL A 18 1.42 -22.54 10.25
N TYR A 19 1.46 -23.08 9.02
CA TYR A 19 0.62 -22.58 7.93
C TYR A 19 -0.87 -22.84 8.18
N GLY A 20 -1.24 -23.96 8.82
CA GLY A 20 -2.61 -24.26 9.22
C GLY A 20 -3.15 -23.28 10.27
N LEU A 21 -2.33 -22.92 11.26
CA LEU A 21 -2.69 -21.92 12.27
C LEU A 21 -2.89 -20.53 11.64
N ILE A 22 -2.00 -20.15 10.71
CA ILE A 22 -2.10 -18.90 9.95
C ILE A 22 -3.41 -18.87 9.16
N ALA A 23 -3.77 -19.97 8.50
CA ALA A 23 -5.01 -20.08 7.74
C ALA A 23 -6.26 -19.91 8.64
N ILE A 24 -6.31 -20.59 9.79
CA ILE A 24 -7.41 -20.45 10.77
C ILE A 24 -7.51 -19.01 11.30
N GLY A 25 -6.37 -18.37 11.59
CA GLY A 25 -6.34 -16.98 12.01
C GLY A 25 -6.93 -16.05 10.95
N TYR A 26 -6.53 -16.23 9.68
CA TYR A 26 -7.06 -15.42 8.58
C TYR A 26 -8.55 -15.65 8.31
N THR A 27 -9.06 -16.89 8.39
CA THR A 27 -10.50 -17.14 8.21
C THR A 27 -11.36 -16.58 9.33
N MET A 28 -10.86 -16.56 10.58
CA MET A 28 -11.55 -15.91 11.69
C MET A 28 -11.60 -14.39 11.48
N VAL A 29 -10.46 -13.77 11.17
CA VAL A 29 -10.36 -12.31 10.99
C VAL A 29 -11.26 -11.85 9.83
N TYR A 30 -11.15 -12.47 8.66
CA TYR A 30 -12.00 -12.12 7.51
C TYR A 30 -13.46 -12.54 7.69
N GLY A 31 -13.73 -13.59 8.48
CA GLY A 31 -15.08 -14.04 8.81
C GLY A 31 -15.86 -13.03 9.66
N ILE A 32 -15.17 -12.20 10.46
CA ILE A 32 -15.80 -11.15 11.27
C ILE A 32 -15.86 -9.81 10.50
N ILE A 33 -14.82 -9.48 9.72
CA ILE A 33 -14.74 -8.19 9.00
C ILE A 33 -15.68 -8.14 7.78
N GLY A 34 -16.06 -9.29 7.21
CA GLY A 34 -17.02 -9.37 6.09
C GLY A 34 -16.52 -8.78 4.76
N MET A 35 -15.28 -8.28 4.71
CA MET A 35 -14.64 -7.75 3.51
C MET A 35 -13.29 -8.43 3.28
N ILE A 36 -13.10 -8.98 2.09
CA ILE A 36 -11.85 -9.62 1.66
C ILE A 36 -11.03 -8.59 0.89
N ASN A 37 -9.93 -8.14 1.49
CA ASN A 37 -9.03 -7.19 0.85
C ASN A 37 -8.07 -7.92 -0.11
N PHE A 38 -8.23 -7.73 -1.42
CA PHE A 38 -7.33 -8.28 -2.44
C PHE A 38 -6.10 -7.41 -2.75
N ALA A 39 -6.07 -6.17 -2.27
CA ALA A 39 -4.94 -5.26 -2.50
C ALA A 39 -3.64 -5.80 -1.91
N HIS A 40 -3.74 -6.60 -0.84
CA HIS A 40 -2.57 -7.18 -0.21
C HIS A 40 -1.85 -8.18 -1.13
N GLY A 41 -2.60 -8.93 -1.97
CA GLY A 41 -2.02 -9.87 -2.93
C GLY A 41 -1.40 -9.17 -4.14
N GLU A 42 -2.08 -8.15 -4.65
CA GLU A 42 -1.62 -7.36 -5.79
C GLU A 42 -0.31 -6.62 -5.49
N VAL A 43 -0.23 -5.93 -4.35
CA VAL A 43 0.98 -5.20 -3.92
C VAL A 43 2.15 -6.16 -3.71
N TYR A 44 1.90 -7.37 -3.21
CA TYR A 44 2.94 -8.40 -3.03
C TYR A 44 3.50 -8.88 -4.38
N MET A 45 2.63 -9.11 -5.36
CA MET A 45 3.03 -9.53 -6.71
C MET A 45 3.83 -8.46 -7.43
N VAL A 46 3.36 -7.20 -7.41
CA VAL A 46 4.08 -6.07 -8.02
C VAL A 46 5.48 -5.91 -7.42
N SER A 47 5.59 -6.00 -6.08
CA SER A 47 6.88 -5.91 -5.39
C SER A 47 7.83 -7.06 -5.75
N ALA A 48 7.31 -8.30 -5.89
CA ALA A 48 8.12 -9.45 -6.29
C ALA A 48 8.65 -9.33 -7.73
N TYR A 49 7.81 -8.87 -8.66
CA TYR A 49 8.24 -8.62 -10.05
C TYR A 49 9.27 -7.48 -10.14
N LEU A 50 9.06 -6.38 -9.42
CA LEU A 50 10.04 -5.28 -9.36
C LEU A 50 11.37 -5.75 -8.79
N CYS A 51 11.36 -6.61 -7.77
CA CYS A 51 12.58 -7.21 -7.21
C CYS A 51 13.29 -8.09 -8.25
N ALA A 52 12.56 -8.97 -8.94
CA ALA A 52 13.12 -9.84 -9.97
C ALA A 52 13.75 -9.04 -11.13
N ILE A 53 13.05 -8.00 -11.60
CA ILE A 53 13.54 -7.10 -12.65
C ILE A 53 14.76 -6.32 -12.15
N GLY A 54 14.71 -5.78 -10.93
CA GLY A 54 15.84 -5.06 -10.34
C GLY A 54 17.09 -5.94 -10.20
N LEU A 55 16.92 -7.19 -9.75
CA LEU A 55 18.02 -8.15 -9.66
C LEU A 55 18.59 -8.49 -11.05
N ALA A 56 17.73 -8.71 -12.03
CA ALA A 56 18.15 -8.99 -13.41
C ALA A 56 18.93 -7.81 -14.02
N LEU A 57 18.47 -6.58 -13.82
CA LEU A 57 19.13 -5.37 -14.33
C LEU A 57 20.49 -5.13 -13.67
N LEU A 58 20.58 -5.23 -12.34
CA LEU A 58 21.85 -5.05 -11.62
C LEU A 58 22.86 -6.15 -11.97
N SER A 59 22.39 -7.39 -12.14
CA SER A 59 23.22 -8.50 -12.59
C SER A 59 23.74 -8.29 -14.02
N PHE A 60 22.89 -7.78 -14.92
CA PHE A 60 23.30 -7.42 -16.29
C PHE A 60 24.33 -6.28 -16.33
N LEU A 61 24.25 -5.33 -15.39
CA LEU A 61 25.24 -4.25 -15.23
C LEU A 61 26.59 -4.70 -14.65
N GLY A 62 26.75 -6.00 -14.35
CA GLY A 62 28.00 -6.57 -13.83
C GLY A 62 28.18 -6.45 -12.32
N ILE A 63 27.13 -6.07 -11.59
CA ILE A 63 27.15 -6.02 -10.13
C ILE A 63 26.78 -7.41 -9.59
N HIS A 64 27.78 -8.15 -9.11
CA HIS A 64 27.60 -9.51 -8.57
C HIS A 64 27.81 -9.62 -7.06
N SER A 65 27.93 -8.48 -6.36
CA SER A 65 28.04 -8.48 -4.90
C SER A 65 26.68 -8.81 -4.26
N PHE A 66 26.59 -9.98 -3.63
CA PHE A 66 25.37 -10.49 -2.99
C PHE A 66 24.70 -9.50 -2.02
N PRO A 67 25.41 -8.90 -1.03
CA PRO A 67 24.76 -7.96 -0.10
C PRO A 67 24.32 -6.67 -0.80
N LEU A 68 25.07 -6.22 -1.80
CA LEU A 68 24.77 -4.98 -2.52
C LEU A 68 23.55 -5.14 -3.42
N LEU A 69 23.41 -6.29 -4.09
CA LEU A 69 22.24 -6.64 -4.89
C LEU A 69 20.96 -6.60 -4.08
N ILE A 70 20.92 -7.29 -2.93
CA ILE A 70 19.73 -7.35 -2.07
C ILE A 70 19.39 -5.96 -1.54
N PHE A 71 20.38 -5.22 -1.05
CA PHE A 71 20.12 -3.89 -0.48
C PHE A 71 19.63 -2.92 -1.54
N ALA A 72 20.27 -2.90 -2.72
CA ALA A 72 19.90 -2.00 -3.80
C ALA A 72 18.49 -2.30 -4.36
N THR A 73 18.14 -3.59 -4.55
CA THR A 73 16.80 -3.95 -5.05
C THR A 73 15.71 -3.76 -3.99
N LEU A 74 16.03 -3.92 -2.71
CA LEU A 74 15.12 -3.59 -1.61
C LEU A 74 14.81 -2.10 -1.58
N VAL A 75 15.83 -1.24 -1.63
CA VAL A 75 15.63 0.22 -1.68
C VAL A 75 14.85 0.61 -2.94
N PHE A 76 15.20 0.04 -4.10
CA PHE A 76 14.50 0.29 -5.36
C PHE A 76 13.01 -0.06 -5.29
N THR A 77 12.66 -1.26 -4.79
CA THR A 77 11.27 -1.71 -4.70
C THR A 77 10.46 -0.87 -3.70
N ILE A 78 11.03 -0.50 -2.55
CA ILE A 78 10.39 0.39 -1.57
C ILE A 78 10.06 1.75 -2.19
N VAL A 79 11.03 2.34 -2.92
CA VAL A 79 10.84 3.66 -3.56
C VAL A 79 9.77 3.59 -4.63
N VAL A 80 9.82 2.59 -5.52
CA VAL A 80 8.85 2.47 -6.63
C VAL A 80 7.44 2.23 -6.12
N THR A 81 7.24 1.28 -5.20
CA THR A 81 5.91 1.00 -4.63
C THR A 81 5.38 2.16 -3.79
N GLY A 82 6.27 2.87 -3.06
CA GLY A 82 5.91 4.06 -2.30
C GLY A 82 5.45 5.22 -3.19
N VAL A 83 6.15 5.47 -4.30
CA VAL A 83 5.78 6.51 -5.27
C VAL A 83 4.48 6.15 -5.98
N TYR A 84 4.29 4.88 -6.37
CA TYR A 84 3.04 4.41 -6.98
C TYR A 84 1.83 4.68 -6.08
N GLY A 85 1.94 4.34 -4.79
CA GLY A 85 0.87 4.62 -3.81
C GLY A 85 0.65 6.12 -3.54
N TRP A 86 1.70 6.95 -3.64
CA TRP A 86 1.55 8.40 -3.53
C TRP A 86 0.81 8.98 -4.74
N GLY A 87 1.13 8.53 -5.95
CA GLY A 87 0.47 8.95 -7.19
C GLY A 87 -1.03 8.64 -7.16
N ASP A 88 -1.40 7.44 -6.74
CA ASP A 88 -2.81 7.04 -6.60
C ASP A 88 -3.58 7.91 -5.62
N ARG A 89 -2.94 8.29 -4.50
CA ARG A 89 -3.54 9.23 -3.54
C ARG A 89 -3.71 10.60 -4.17
N ALA A 90 -2.68 11.13 -4.82
CA ALA A 90 -2.67 12.47 -5.41
C ALA A 90 -3.79 12.66 -6.46
N HIS A 91 -4.06 11.65 -7.28
CA HIS A 91 -5.13 11.70 -8.29
C HIS A 91 -6.54 11.61 -7.68
N ARG A 92 -6.69 10.96 -6.52
CA ARG A 92 -7.97 10.82 -5.83
C ARG A 92 -8.25 11.98 -4.87
N LEU A 93 -7.27 12.79 -4.49
CA LEU A 93 -7.46 14.00 -3.68
C LEU A 93 -8.57 14.93 -4.22
N PRO A 94 -8.60 15.32 -5.51
CA PRO A 94 -9.67 16.19 -6.03
C PRO A 94 -11.04 15.51 -6.05
N ALA A 95 -11.10 14.21 -6.35
CA ALA A 95 -12.35 13.46 -6.37
C ALA A 95 -12.89 13.19 -4.95
N ALA A 96 -12.02 12.92 -3.98
CA ALA A 96 -12.39 12.73 -2.58
C ALA A 96 -12.89 14.02 -1.94
N ALA A 97 -12.25 15.16 -2.25
CA ALA A 97 -12.73 16.48 -1.83
C ALA A 97 -14.11 16.81 -2.42
N GLN A 98 -14.38 16.41 -3.67
CA GLN A 98 -15.70 16.59 -4.30
C GLN A 98 -16.78 15.68 -3.70
N LEU A 99 -16.43 14.46 -3.30
CA LEU A 99 -17.37 13.53 -2.65
C LEU A 99 -17.74 13.99 -1.24
N ASP A 100 -16.80 14.56 -0.48
CA ASP A 100 -17.06 15.13 0.85
C ASP A 100 -17.97 16.36 0.76
N ALA A 101 -17.72 17.24 -0.21
CA ALA A 101 -18.59 18.40 -0.49
C ALA A 101 -20.01 17.99 -0.93
N ALA A 102 -20.13 16.93 -1.74
CA ALA A 102 -21.43 16.40 -2.16
C ALA A 102 -22.18 15.71 -0.99
N GLY A 103 -21.47 14.99 -0.12
CA GLY A 103 -22.04 14.35 1.06
C GLY A 103 -22.49 15.34 2.13
N ALA A 104 -21.73 16.41 2.36
CA ALA A 104 -22.09 17.51 3.26
C ALA A 104 -23.38 18.24 2.81
N ALA A 105 -23.59 18.35 1.49
CA ALA A 105 -24.80 18.94 0.92
C ALA A 105 -26.05 18.06 1.13
N ASP A 106 -25.90 16.73 1.12
CA ASP A 106 -27.01 15.77 1.28
C ASP A 106 -27.39 15.58 2.77
N LEU A 107 -26.44 15.76 3.69
CA LEU A 107 -26.64 15.67 5.15
C LEU A 107 -27.25 16.94 5.79
N GLY A 108 -27.60 17.96 4.99
CA GLY A 108 -28.26 19.17 5.48
C GLY A 108 -27.39 20.07 6.36
N TYR A 109 -26.08 19.84 6.39
CA TYR A 109 -25.11 20.57 7.21
C TYR A 109 -24.58 21.81 6.46
N ARG A 110 -25.50 22.71 6.07
CA ARG A 110 -25.21 23.88 5.22
C ARG A 110 -24.49 25.02 5.97
N ASP A 111 -24.40 24.95 7.30
CA ASP A 111 -23.94 26.06 8.14
C ASP A 111 -22.45 26.01 8.50
N VAL A 112 -21.73 24.95 8.11
CA VAL A 112 -20.32 24.72 8.52
C VAL A 112 -19.38 24.60 7.33
N ALA A 113 -19.94 24.83 6.14
CA ALA A 113 -19.21 25.18 4.95
C ALA A 113 -18.77 26.66 5.01
N ASP A 114 -18.18 27.10 6.13
CA ASP A 114 -17.33 28.29 6.08
C ASP A 114 -15.94 27.81 5.61
N PRO A 115 -15.59 28.04 4.33
CA PRO A 115 -14.32 27.55 3.76
C PRO A 115 -13.09 28.13 4.48
N ALA A 116 -13.26 29.14 5.33
CA ALA A 116 -12.20 29.72 6.14
C ALA A 116 -11.83 28.89 7.38
N GLU A 117 -12.72 28.05 7.94
CA GLU A 117 -12.41 27.21 9.11
C GLU A 117 -11.78 25.85 8.74
N LEU A 118 -12.07 25.34 7.54
CA LEU A 118 -11.69 23.97 7.17
C LEU A 118 -10.28 23.86 6.55
N CYS A 119 -9.71 24.96 6.06
CA CYS A 119 -8.39 24.98 5.44
C CYS A 119 -7.40 25.80 6.29
N PRO A 120 -6.51 25.18 7.09
CA PRO A 120 -5.35 25.91 7.58
C PRO A 120 -4.54 26.30 6.34
N ALA A 121 -4.48 27.61 6.06
CA ALA A 121 -3.83 28.19 4.89
C ALA A 121 -2.56 27.42 4.51
N GLU A 122 -2.61 26.72 3.36
CA GLU A 122 -1.43 26.17 2.70
C GLU A 122 -0.40 27.31 2.62
N PRO A 123 0.82 27.15 3.15
CA PRO A 123 1.82 28.20 3.12
C PRO A 123 2.25 28.44 1.66
N GLY A 124 1.61 29.40 1.00
CA GLY A 124 1.82 29.73 -0.41
C GLY A 124 0.56 29.97 -1.25
N ALA A 125 -0.65 29.87 -0.69
CA ALA A 125 -1.87 30.20 -1.42
C ALA A 125 -2.03 31.73 -1.60
N GLU A 126 -1.83 32.21 -2.82
CA GLU A 126 -2.12 33.60 -3.22
C GLU A 126 -3.65 33.83 -3.13
N PRO A 127 -4.13 34.90 -2.48
CA PRO A 127 -5.56 35.11 -2.30
C PRO A 127 -6.24 35.29 -3.66
N ALA A 128 -7.25 34.46 -3.91
CA ALA A 128 -8.13 34.62 -5.06
C ALA A 128 -8.72 36.04 -5.04
N GLY A 129 -8.42 36.81 -6.08
CA GLY A 129 -8.92 38.18 -6.24
C GLY A 129 -10.44 38.21 -6.17
N ASP A 130 -10.94 39.15 -5.37
CA ASP A 130 -12.36 39.44 -5.20
C ASP A 130 -12.98 39.83 -6.56
N PRO A 131 -13.94 39.05 -7.10
CA PRO A 131 -14.60 39.38 -8.35
C PRO A 131 -15.57 40.57 -8.23
N ASP A 132 -15.83 41.11 -7.03
CA ASP A 132 -16.80 42.20 -6.80
C ASP A 132 -16.14 43.56 -6.51
N ALA A 133 -14.83 43.70 -6.73
CA ALA A 133 -14.08 44.96 -6.52
C ALA A 133 -14.03 45.91 -7.73
N ALA A 134 -14.99 45.83 -8.67
CA ALA A 134 -15.09 46.75 -9.82
C ALA A 134 -16.53 47.18 -10.13
#